data_AF-A0A658BJP4-F1
#
_entry.id   AF-A0A658BJP4-F1
#
_cell.length_a   1.000
_cell.length_b   1.000
_cell.length_c   1.000
_cell.angle_alpha   90.00
_cell.angle_beta   90.00
_cell.angle_gamma   90.00
#
_symmetry.space_group_name_H-M   'P 1'
#
loop_
_entity.id
_entity.type
_entity.pdbx_description
1 polymer ?
#
loop_
_entity_poly.entity_id
_entity_poly.type
_entity_poly.pdbx_seq_one_letter_code
_entity_poly.pdbx_strand_id
1 'polypeptide(L)' 'IPCHRVLAKAGLGGFMNNADGSPLQIKRWLLEHEHAQFRTAG' A
#
# COMPACT_ATOMS: atom_id res chain seq x y z
N ILE A 1 -11.11 -7.42 1.33
CA ILE A 1 -10.73 -6.70 0.08
C ILE A 1 -9.37 -6.06 0.30
N PRO A 2 -8.34 -6.29 -0.55
CA PRO A 2 -7.01 -5.69 -0.38
C PRO A 2 -7.01 -4.22 -0.83
N CYS A 3 -7.67 -3.34 -0.06
CA CYS A 3 -7.85 -1.94 -0.43
C CYS A 3 -6.54 -1.14 -0.50
N HIS A 4 -5.46 -1.60 0.16
CA HIS A 4 -4.12 -1.02 0.02
C HIS A 4 -3.53 -1.22 -1.38
N ARG A 5 -4.02 -2.20 -2.15
CA ARG A 5 -3.64 -2.41 -3.57
C ARG A 5 -4.35 -1.46 -4.53
N VAL A 6 -5.37 -0.74 -4.08
CA VAL A 6 -6.06 0.27 -4.88
C VAL A 6 -5.27 1.58 -4.79
N LEU A 7 -4.75 2.05 -5.92
CA LEU A 7 -3.94 3.27 -6.02
C LEU A 7 -4.71 4.37 -6.76
N ALA A 8 -4.35 5.62 -6.51
CA ALA A 8 -4.83 6.73 -7.32
C ALA A 8 -4.14 6.74 -8.69
N LYS A 9 -4.72 7.46 -9.66
CA LYS A 9 -4.08 7.66 -10.98
C LYS A 9 -2.66 8.25 -10.85
N ALA A 10 -2.45 9.11 -9.86
CA ALA A 10 -1.15 9.66 -9.49
C ALA A 10 -0.93 9.50 -7.98
N GLY A 11 0.12 8.76 -7.60
CA GLY A 11 0.48 8.53 -6.20
C GLY A 11 -0.35 7.44 -5.50
N LEU A 12 -0.26 7.38 -4.17
CA LEU A 12 -0.87 6.30 -3.40
C LEU A 12 -2.40 6.39 -3.29
N GLY A 13 -2.99 7.59 -3.33
CA GLY A 13 -4.37 7.81 -2.90
C GLY A 13 -4.54 7.57 -1.38
N GLY A 14 -5.79 7.53 -0.92
CA GLY A 14 -6.11 7.36 0.51
C GLY A 14 -5.97 5.93 1.03
N PHE A 15 -6.01 5.81 2.36
CA PHE A 15 -6.06 4.55 3.09
C PHE A 15 -6.77 4.71 4.44
N MET A 16 -7.54 3.71 4.86
CA MET A 16 -8.26 3.72 6.16
C MET A 16 -9.03 5.03 6.42
N ASN A 17 -9.75 5.53 5.42
CA ASN A 17 -10.50 6.79 5.48
C ASN A 17 -9.64 8.05 5.77
N ASN A 18 -8.34 8.00 5.48
CA ASN A 18 -7.45 9.15 5.56
C ASN A 18 -6.61 9.28 4.27
N ALA A 19 -6.24 10.51 3.92
CA ALA A 19 -5.37 10.83 2.80
C ALA A 19 -3.92 11.14 3.23
N ASP A 20 -3.62 11.10 4.53
CA ASP A 20 -2.28 11.40 5.07
C ASP A 20 -1.93 10.57 6.32
N GLY A 21 -0.79 10.89 6.93
CA GLY A 21 -0.37 10.38 8.23
C GLY A 21 0.00 8.90 8.25
N SER A 22 -0.11 8.30 9.44
CA SER A 22 0.22 6.89 9.70
C SER A 22 -0.50 5.90 8.76
N PRO A 23 -1.77 6.12 8.36
CA PRO A 23 -2.42 5.27 7.36
C PRO A 23 -1.62 5.10 6.06
N LEU A 24 -1.06 6.17 5.51
CA LEU A 24 -0.26 6.05 4.28
C LEU A 24 1.07 5.33 4.49
N GLN A 25 1.65 5.41 5.70
CA GLN A 25 2.86 4.66 6.04
C GLN A 25 2.57 3.14 6.07
N ILE A 26 1.46 2.75 6.69
CA ILE A 26 1.00 1.35 6.72
C ILE A 26 0.69 0.85 5.31
N LYS A 27 -0.02 1.65 4.48
CA LYS A 27 -0.31 1.30 3.08
C LYS A 27 0.97 1.01 2.30
N ARG A 28 2.00 1.83 2.48
CA ARG A 28 3.30 1.66 1.81
C ARG A 28 4.02 0.40 2.27
N TRP A 29 4.07 0.17 3.58
CA TRP A 29 4.68 -1.03 4.16
C TRP A 29 4.01 -2.31 3.65
N LEU A 30 2.68 -2.35 3.56
CA LEU A 30 1.95 -3.51 3.03
C LEU A 30 2.32 -3.81 1.57
N LEU A 31 2.39 -2.78 0.73
CA LEU A 31 2.79 -2.92 -0.67
C LEU A 31 4.23 -3.45 -0.80
N GLU A 32 5.16 -2.90 -0.01
CA GLU A 32 6.56 -3.34 0.01
C GLU A 32 6.72 -4.78 0.53
N HIS A 33 5.99 -5.14 1.58
CA HIS A 33 6.00 -6.49 2.15
C HIS A 33 5.52 -7.53 1.15
N GLU A 34 4.42 -7.25 0.46
CA GLU A 34 3.90 -8.12 -0.61
C GLU A 34 4.89 -8.21 -1.77
N HIS A 35 5.52 -7.10 -2.19
CA HIS A 35 6.56 -7.11 -3.22
C HIS A 35 7.81 -7.91 -2.81
N ALA A 36 8.23 -7.83 -1.55
CA ALA A 36 9.35 -8.62 -1.03
C ALA A 36 9.02 -10.12 -1.02
N GLN A 37 7.80 -10.49 -0.62
CA GLN A 37 7.30 -11.86 -0.72
C GLN A 37 7.32 -12.37 -2.17
N PHE A 38 7.01 -11.50 -3.15
CA PHE A 38 7.13 -11.86 -4.57
C PHE A 38 8.59 -12.06 -5.03
N ARG A 39 9.55 -11.35 -4.44
CA ARG A 39 10.98 -11.45 -4.82
C ARG A 39 11.69 -12.66 -4.24
N THR A 40 11.29 -13.12 -3.05
CA THR A 40 11.88 -14.31 -2.41
C THR A 40 11.31 -15.63 -2.93
N ALA A 41 10.18 -15.57 -3.65
CA ALA A 41 9.53 -16.74 -4.23
C ALA A 41 9.97 -17.04 -5.68
N GLY A 42 10.98 -16.32 -6.19
CA GLY A 42 11.56 -16.47 -7.52
C GLY A 42 12.96 -17.07 -7.50
#